data_AF-A0A353ER40-F1
#
_entry.id   AF-A0A353ER40-F1
#
_cell.length_a   1.000
_cell.length_b   1.000
_cell.length_c   1.000
_cell.angle_alpha   90.00
_cell.angle_beta   90.00
_cell.angle_gamma   90.00
#
_symmetry.space_group_name_H-M   'P 1'
#
loop_
_entity.id
_entity.type
_entity.pdbx_description
1 polymer ?
#
loop_
_entity_poly.entity_id
_entity_poly.type
_entity_poly.pdbx_seq_one_letter_code
_entity_poly.pdbx_strand_id
1 'polypeptide(L)'
;MSKALKKGDKHFSKGEFDKAYIHYRQAHSAKPTPETLDKLITSHKQKEAKWTEEDFLENLTLTMQKQEMENPSIKRVHARFDEDFKKVTELIKKILIQNDEEAEITLNEIVAYGEKALYPLLDFIVAIKKKTKPE
;
A
#
# COMPACT_ATOMS: atom_id res chain seq x y z
N MET A 1 -13.43 1.08 -22.41
CA MET A 1 -14.19 1.63 -21.25
C MET A 1 -15.22 0.60 -20.79
N SER A 2 -15.18 0.14 -19.53
CA SER A 2 -16.01 -0.98 -19.05
C SER A 2 -17.50 -0.60 -18.91
N LYS A 3 -18.39 -1.59 -19.02
CA LYS A 3 -19.85 -1.38 -18.83
C LYS A 3 -20.17 -0.83 -17.43
N ALA A 4 -19.43 -1.28 -16.42
CA ALA A 4 -19.55 -0.79 -15.04
C ALA A 4 -19.12 0.67 -14.92
N LEU A 5 -17.99 1.05 -15.53
CA LEU A 5 -17.50 2.44 -15.50
C LEU A 5 -18.51 3.41 -16.10
N LYS A 6 -19.07 3.08 -17.28
CA LYS A 6 -20.13 3.88 -17.93
C LYS A 6 -21.39 4.02 -17.07
N LYS A 7 -21.79 2.96 -16.35
CA LYS A 7 -22.92 3.04 -15.41
C LYS A 7 -22.59 3.94 -14.22
N GLY A 8 -21.38 3.81 -13.69
CA GLY A 8 -20.87 4.69 -12.63
C GLY A 8 -20.96 6.15 -13.04
N ASP A 9 -20.44 6.52 -14.22
CA ASP A 9 -20.49 7.89 -14.74
C ASP A 9 -21.93 8.41 -14.93
N LYS A 10 -22.85 7.54 -15.35
CA LYS A 10 -24.28 7.88 -15.47
C LYS A 10 -24.91 8.17 -14.09
N HIS A 11 -24.57 7.43 -13.04
CA HIS A 11 -25.07 7.70 -11.70
C HIS A 11 -24.39 8.93 -11.09
N PHE A 12 -23.09 9.10 -11.33
CA PHE A 12 -22.32 10.24 -10.85
C PHE A 12 -22.85 11.57 -11.40
N SER A 13 -23.13 11.64 -12.70
CA SER A 13 -23.72 12.83 -13.34
C SER A 13 -25.12 13.18 -12.84
N LYS A 14 -25.81 12.25 -12.17
CA LYS A 14 -27.12 12.47 -11.54
C LYS A 14 -27.02 12.83 -10.05
N GLY A 15 -25.81 12.92 -9.49
CA GLY A 15 -25.60 13.09 -8.05
C GLY A 15 -25.87 11.83 -7.23
N GLU A 16 -26.09 10.67 -7.88
CA GLU A 16 -26.33 9.39 -7.21
C GLU A 16 -24.98 8.74 -6.78
N PHE A 17 -24.22 9.42 -5.91
CA PHE A 17 -22.82 9.08 -5.61
C PHE A 17 -22.63 7.69 -5.00
N ASP A 18 -23.55 7.20 -4.17
CA ASP A 18 -23.48 5.82 -3.63
C ASP A 18 -23.58 4.76 -4.72
N LYS A 19 -24.50 4.93 -5.66
CA LYS A 19 -24.65 4.00 -6.78
C LYS A 19 -23.49 4.11 -7.76
N ALA A 20 -22.98 5.33 -7.97
CA ALA A 20 -21.76 5.55 -8.74
C ALA A 20 -20.58 4.78 -8.13
N TYR A 21 -20.38 4.91 -6.81
CA TYR A 21 -19.34 4.23 -6.05
C TYR A 21 -19.38 2.71 -6.23
N ILE A 22 -20.57 2.09 -6.10
CA ILE A 22 -20.73 0.64 -6.30
C ILE A 22 -20.26 0.20 -7.69
N HIS A 23 -20.64 0.94 -8.73
CA HIS A 23 -20.23 0.61 -10.10
C HIS A 23 -18.75 0.88 -10.38
N TYR A 24 -18.18 1.93 -9.80
CA TYR A 24 -16.73 2.15 -9.88
C TYR A 24 -15.94 1.07 -9.15
N ARG A 25 -16.44 0.58 -8.00
CA ARG A 25 -15.84 -0.54 -7.28
C ARG A 25 -15.83 -1.81 -8.13
N GLN A 26 -16.97 -2.13 -8.77
CA GLN A 26 -17.05 -3.23 -9.73
C GLN A 26 -16.08 -3.07 -10.90
N ALA A 27 -15.96 -1.86 -11.45
CA ALA A 27 -15.01 -1.58 -12.53
C ALA A 27 -13.56 -1.76 -12.07
N HIS A 28 -13.22 -1.28 -10.87
CA HIS A 28 -11.90 -1.41 -10.26
C HIS A 28 -11.55 -2.88 -9.98
N SER A 29 -12.45 -3.66 -9.38
CA SER A 29 -12.23 -5.09 -9.13
C SER A 29 -12.01 -5.88 -10.42
N ALA A 30 -12.65 -5.50 -11.52
CA ALA A 30 -12.45 -6.14 -12.82
C ALA A 30 -11.13 -5.73 -13.49
N LYS A 31 -10.77 -4.44 -13.39
CA LYS A 31 -9.51 -3.91 -13.90
C LYS A 31 -9.07 -2.69 -13.06
N PRO A 32 -8.13 -2.86 -12.12
CA PRO A 32 -7.57 -1.75 -11.36
C PRO A 32 -6.83 -0.80 -12.29
N THR A 33 -7.16 0.49 -12.23
CA THR A 33 -6.52 1.56 -13.00
C THR A 33 -6.52 2.86 -12.18
N PRO A 34 -5.62 3.81 -12.46
CA PRO A 34 -5.68 5.13 -11.84
C PRO A 34 -7.04 5.82 -12.03
N GLU A 35 -7.65 5.69 -13.22
CA GLU A 35 -8.99 6.23 -13.50
C GLU A 35 -10.06 5.66 -12.58
N THR A 36 -10.07 4.34 -12.36
CA THR A 36 -11.08 3.72 -11.48
C THR A 36 -10.87 4.10 -10.01
N LEU A 37 -9.62 4.33 -9.58
CA LEU A 37 -9.30 4.84 -8.24
C LEU A 37 -9.77 6.30 -8.08
N ASP A 38 -9.50 7.16 -9.06
CA ASP A 38 -9.95 8.55 -9.04
C ASP A 38 -11.47 8.68 -8.92
N LYS A 39 -12.18 7.85 -9.67
CA LYS A 39 -13.65 7.81 -9.64
C LYS A 39 -14.18 7.32 -8.28
N LEU A 40 -13.52 6.34 -7.66
CA LEU A 40 -13.86 5.86 -6.32
C LEU A 40 -13.65 6.95 -5.26
N ILE A 41 -12.44 7.53 -5.20
CA ILE A 41 -12.06 8.58 -4.24
C ILE A 41 -12.99 9.78 -4.39
N THR A 42 -13.25 10.21 -5.63
CA THR A 42 -14.11 11.37 -5.90
C THR A 42 -15.55 11.10 -5.51
N SER A 43 -16.11 9.94 -5.87
CA SER A 43 -17.49 9.59 -5.51
C SER A 43 -17.65 9.48 -4.00
N HIS A 44 -16.67 8.90 -3.31
CA HIS A 44 -16.66 8.77 -1.86
C HIS A 44 -16.66 10.16 -1.17
N LYS A 45 -15.82 11.09 -1.62
CA LYS A 45 -15.78 12.47 -1.11
C LYS A 45 -17.08 13.26 -1.31
N GLN A 46 -17.84 12.95 -2.37
CA GLN A 46 -19.08 13.65 -2.72
C GLN A 46 -20.32 13.09 -2.02
N LYS A 47 -20.20 11.94 -1.33
CA LYS A 47 -21.29 11.45 -0.48
C LYS A 47 -21.51 12.45 0.67
N GLU A 48 -22.75 12.91 0.85
CA GLU A 48 -23.15 13.80 1.96
C GLU A 48 -23.15 13.09 3.34
N ALA A 49 -22.56 11.90 3.45
CA ALA A 49 -22.55 11.10 4.66
C ALA A 49 -21.46 11.58 5.64
N LYS A 50 -21.79 11.53 6.94
CA LYS A 50 -20.76 11.58 8.00
C LYS A 50 -19.82 10.41 7.78
N TRP A 51 -18.55 10.72 7.54
CA TRP A 51 -17.50 9.71 7.37
C TRP A 51 -17.48 8.81 8.60
N THR A 52 -17.59 7.49 8.39
CA THR A 52 -17.22 6.53 9.42
C THR A 52 -15.71 6.31 9.44
N GLU A 53 -15.22 5.59 10.44
CA GLU A 53 -13.82 5.17 10.48
C GLU A 53 -13.51 4.21 9.33
N GLU A 54 -14.45 3.32 8.96
CA GLU A 54 -14.27 2.42 7.82
C GLU A 54 -14.18 3.19 6.50
N ASP A 55 -15.02 4.20 6.30
CA ASP A 55 -15.00 5.09 5.13
C ASP A 55 -13.64 5.82 5.01
N PHE A 56 -13.09 6.28 6.14
CA PHE A 56 -11.77 6.89 6.18
C PHE A 56 -10.67 5.91 5.79
N LEU A 57 -10.67 4.71 6.38
CA LEU A 57 -9.66 3.68 6.11
C LEU A 57 -9.72 3.19 4.66
N GLU A 58 -10.92 3.03 4.09
CA GLU A 58 -11.11 2.66 2.68
C GLU A 58 -10.55 3.77 1.77
N ASN A 59 -10.93 5.02 1.99
CA ASN A 59 -10.45 6.13 1.16
C ASN A 59 -8.93 6.34 1.29
N LEU A 60 -8.35 6.14 2.48
CA LEU A 60 -6.90 6.17 2.69
C LEU A 60 -6.22 5.06 1.89
N THR A 61 -6.73 3.83 1.95
CA THR A 61 -6.21 2.69 1.21
C THR A 61 -6.25 2.94 -0.31
N LEU A 62 -7.37 3.43 -0.84
CA LEU A 62 -7.51 3.77 -2.25
C LEU A 62 -6.53 4.88 -2.68
N THR A 63 -6.31 5.87 -1.80
CA THR A 63 -5.35 6.96 -2.05
C THR A 63 -3.92 6.42 -2.10
N MET A 64 -3.54 5.55 -1.16
CA MET A 64 -2.23 4.90 -1.16
C MET A 64 -2.03 4.06 -2.42
N GLN A 65 -3.02 3.26 -2.81
CA GLN A 65 -2.96 2.47 -4.05
C GLN A 65 -2.77 3.35 -5.28
N LYS A 66 -3.45 4.50 -5.35
CA LYS A 66 -3.28 5.44 -6.46
C LYS A 66 -1.85 5.97 -6.52
N GLN A 67 -1.32 6.43 -5.39
CA GLN A 67 0.06 6.92 -5.29
C GLN A 67 1.08 5.87 -5.71
N GLU A 68 0.85 4.60 -5.34
CA GLU A 68 1.72 3.48 -5.72
C GLU A 68 1.65 3.13 -7.21
N MET A 69 0.48 3.29 -7.85
CA MET A 69 0.34 3.11 -9.30
C MET A 69 1.02 4.23 -10.09
N GLU A 70 0.95 5.47 -9.60
CA GLU A 70 1.58 6.63 -10.23
C GLU A 70 3.09 6.67 -9.99
N ASN A 71 3.53 6.29 -8.79
CA ASN A 71 4.94 6.22 -8.41
C ASN A 71 5.23 4.96 -7.57
N PRO A 72 5.75 3.89 -8.19
CA PRO A 72 6.07 2.65 -7.50
C PRO A 72 7.04 2.80 -6.32
N SER A 73 7.88 3.85 -6.29
CA SER A 73 8.81 4.06 -5.17
C SER A 73 8.08 4.36 -3.85
N ILE A 74 6.83 4.82 -3.91
CA ILE A 74 6.02 5.14 -2.73
C ILE A 74 5.66 3.87 -1.95
N LYS A 75 5.58 2.70 -2.60
CA LYS A 75 5.35 1.41 -1.91
C LYS A 75 6.30 1.18 -0.74
N ARG A 76 7.57 1.50 -0.96
CA ARG A 76 8.62 1.42 0.06
C ARG A 76 8.40 2.40 1.20
N VAL A 77 7.87 3.60 0.91
CA VAL A 77 7.57 4.61 1.91
C VAL A 77 6.39 4.16 2.78
N HIS A 78 5.32 3.64 2.17
CA HIS A 78 4.18 3.08 2.90
C HIS A 78 4.60 1.92 3.80
N ALA A 79 5.44 1.01 3.30
CA ALA A 79 5.94 -0.12 4.08
C ALA A 79 6.66 0.31 5.37
N ARG A 80 7.33 1.48 5.41
CA ARG A 80 8.02 1.96 6.62
C ARG A 80 7.10 2.31 7.78
N PHE A 81 5.82 2.55 7.51
CA PHE A 81 4.81 2.81 8.54
C PHE A 81 4.19 1.52 9.10
N ASP A 82 4.42 0.37 8.44
CA ASP A 82 3.99 -0.94 8.93
C ASP A 82 4.79 -1.35 10.18
N GLU A 83 4.12 -1.95 11.16
CA GLU A 83 4.76 -2.47 12.36
C GLU A 83 5.74 -3.60 12.06
N ASP A 84 5.41 -4.44 11.07
CA ASP A 84 6.26 -5.56 10.68
C ASP A 84 7.56 -5.08 10.04
N PHE A 85 7.56 -3.93 9.37
CA PHE A 85 8.79 -3.30 8.88
C PHE A 85 9.75 -3.00 10.02
N LYS A 86 9.25 -2.43 11.12
CA LYS A 86 10.07 -2.12 12.30
C LYS A 86 10.60 -3.40 12.95
N LYS A 87 9.74 -4.42 13.12
CA LYS A 87 10.13 -5.71 13.70
C LYS A 87 11.24 -6.37 12.89
N VAL A 88 11.08 -6.49 11.57
CA VAL A 88 12.10 -7.09 10.70
C VAL A 88 13.39 -6.27 10.72
N THR A 89 13.31 -4.94 10.74
CA THR A 89 14.50 -4.09 10.85
C THR A 89 15.30 -4.38 12.13
N GLU A 90 14.64 -4.61 13.26
CA GLU A 90 15.33 -5.00 14.51
C GLU A 90 15.93 -6.40 14.43
N LEU A 91 15.25 -7.37 13.82
CA LEU A 91 15.80 -8.71 13.59
C LEU A 91 17.06 -8.67 12.71
N ILE A 92 17.05 -7.87 11.64
CA ILE A 92 18.22 -7.68 10.77
C ILE A 92 19.41 -7.14 11.55
N LYS A 93 19.20 -6.15 12.44
CA LYS A 93 20.26 -5.62 13.30
C LYS A 93 20.79 -6.68 14.27
N LYS A 94 19.90 -7.51 14.81
CA LYS A 94 20.24 -8.59 15.76
C LYS A 94 21.20 -9.60 15.13
N ILE A 95 20.97 -9.99 13.87
CA ILE A 95 21.87 -10.90 13.13
C ILE A 95 23.32 -10.41 13.12
N LEU A 96 23.56 -9.10 13.07
CA LEU A 96 24.92 -8.54 12.96
C LEU A 96 25.77 -8.67 14.22
N ILE A 97 25.13 -8.94 15.37
CA ILE A 97 25.79 -8.99 16.68
C ILE A 97 25.74 -10.39 17.31
N GLN A 98 25.05 -11.33 16.67
CA GLN A 98 24.86 -12.69 17.14
C GLN A 98 25.98 -13.62 16.63
N ASN A 99 26.17 -14.74 17.33
CA ASN A 99 26.95 -15.86 16.79
C ASN A 99 26.15 -16.59 15.69
N ASP A 100 26.82 -17.49 14.97
CA ASP A 100 26.24 -18.17 13.79
C ASP A 100 24.97 -18.96 14.12
N GLU A 101 24.92 -19.65 15.27
CA GLU A 101 23.75 -20.45 15.68
C GLU A 101 22.54 -19.55 15.99
N GLU A 102 22.75 -18.46 16.73
CA GLU A 102 21.70 -17.49 17.06
C GLU A 102 21.23 -16.67 15.85
N ALA A 103 22.15 -16.38 14.93
CA ALA A 103 21.86 -15.70 13.67
C ALA A 103 20.95 -16.56 12.78
N GLU A 104 21.16 -17.87 12.72
CA GLU A 104 20.34 -18.79 11.94
C GLU A 104 18.89 -18.87 12.47
N ILE A 105 18.70 -18.87 13.80
CA ILE A 105 17.36 -18.79 14.41
C ILE A 105 16.67 -17.48 14.01
N THR A 106 17.38 -16.37 14.12
CA THR A 106 16.85 -15.04 13.80
C THR A 106 16.55 -14.89 12.31
N LEU A 107 17.34 -15.54 11.43
CA LEU A 107 17.08 -15.61 10.00
C LEU A 107 15.76 -16.32 9.71
N ASN A 108 15.49 -17.45 10.38
CA ASN A 108 14.22 -18.16 10.24
C ASN A 108 13.02 -17.32 10.70
N GLU A 109 13.18 -16.49 11.74
CA GLU A 109 12.16 -15.51 12.12
C GLU A 109 11.90 -14.48 11.03
N ILE A 110 12.94 -13.95 10.37
CA ILE A 110 12.80 -13.01 9.25
C ILE A 110 12.10 -13.69 8.06
N VAL A 111 12.46 -14.94 7.74
CA VAL A 111 11.84 -15.71 6.66
C VAL A 111 10.33 -15.87 6.88
N ALA A 112 9.89 -16.01 8.13
CA ALA A 112 8.46 -16.12 8.47
C ALA A 112 7.64 -14.86 8.10
N TYR A 113 8.27 -13.68 7.95
CA TYR A 113 7.60 -12.46 7.47
C TYR A 113 7.39 -12.43 5.95
N GLY A 114 8.01 -13.33 5.18
CA GLY A 114 7.84 -13.44 3.73
C GLY A 114 8.13 -12.12 3.00
N GLU A 115 7.21 -11.71 2.11
CA GLU A 115 7.36 -10.48 1.32
C GLU A 115 7.49 -9.21 2.17
N LYS A 116 6.97 -9.19 3.41
CA LYS A 116 7.09 -8.04 4.31
C LYS A 116 8.55 -7.75 4.70
N ALA A 117 9.43 -8.75 4.61
CA ALA A 117 10.86 -8.57 4.88
C ALA A 117 11.63 -7.90 3.73
N LEU A 118 11.06 -7.83 2.53
CA LEU A 118 11.74 -7.35 1.33
C LEU A 118 12.26 -5.92 1.48
N TYR A 119 11.40 -4.98 1.84
CA TYR A 119 11.80 -3.57 1.94
C TYR A 119 12.77 -3.29 3.09
N PRO A 120 12.59 -3.83 4.32
CA PRO A 120 13.60 -3.73 5.37
C PRO A 120 14.99 -4.21 4.92
N LEU A 121 15.07 -5.35 4.23
CA LEU A 121 16.33 -5.91 3.73
C LEU A 121 16.97 -5.00 2.66
N LEU A 122 16.19 -4.51 1.70
CA LEU A 122 16.67 -3.57 0.68
C LEU A 122 17.18 -2.26 1.32
N ASP A 123 16.47 -1.73 2.31
CA ASP A 123 16.89 -0.54 3.07
C ASP A 123 18.23 -0.76 3.74
N PHE A 124 18.41 -1.93 4.35
CA PHE A 124 19.64 -2.31 5.02
C PHE A 124 20.82 -2.44 4.04
N ILE A 125 20.66 -3.14 2.92
CA ILE A 125 21.69 -3.28 1.89
C ILE A 125 22.13 -1.91 1.34
N VAL A 126 21.16 -1.03 1.06
CA VAL A 126 21.44 0.34 0.60
C VAL A 126 22.20 1.14 1.66
N ALA A 127 21.84 1.00 2.93
CA ALA A 127 22.52 1.67 4.03
C ALA A 127 23.99 1.21 4.15
N ILE A 128 24.28 -0.08 4.01
CA ILE A 128 25.65 -0.60 3.96
C ILE A 128 26.42 0.01 2.80
N LYS A 129 25.86 -0.03 1.58
CA LYS A 129 26.51 0.51 0.37
C LYS A 129 26.86 2.00 0.48
N LYS A 130 26.01 2.79 1.16
CA LYS A 130 26.28 4.21 1.39
C LYS A 130 27.44 4.43 2.36
N LYS A 131 27.61 3.56 3.34
CA LYS A 131 28.72 3.63 4.31
C LYS A 131 30.05 3.12 3.73
N THR A 132 30.02 2.25 2.72
CA THR A 132 31.22 1.66 2.13
C THR A 132 31.78 2.41 0.94
N LYS A 133 31.08 3.43 0.41
CA LYS A 133 31.65 4.35 -0.58
C LYS A 133 32.38 5.49 0.13
N PRO A 134 33.70 5.66 -0.05
CA PRO A 134 34.37 6.90 0.34
C PRO A 134 33.87 8.04 -0.54
N GLU A 135 33.69 9.23 0.05
CA GLU A 135 33.42 10.48 -0.66
C GLU A 135 34.53 10.84 -1.65
#